data_AF-A0A2W2CNK2-F1
#
_entry.id   AF-A0A2W2CNK2-F1
#
_cell.length_a   1.000
_cell.length_b   1.000
_cell.length_c   1.000
_cell.angle_alpha   90.00
_cell.angle_beta   90.00
_cell.angle_gamma   90.00
#
_symmetry.space_group_name_H-M   'P 1'
#
loop_
_entity.id
_entity.type
_entity.pdbx_description
1 polymer ?
#
loop_
_entity_poly.entity_id
_entity_poly.type
_entity_poly.pdbx_seq_one_letter_code
_entity_poly.pdbx_strand_id
1 'polypeptide(L)'
;MRRSAAGAGLAAAVIIGWVFWPEDEPEPRQREYRAETACLLTGERGIGSPEARPVWTGMQEASLAKQVKVQYLEVDGPQTGQNAETFLAGLVQNRCDVILAVGAAPVAAVPPTAARYPAARFVAFGPVTPGHNVSVMDPSDPEMARRQAHDLVAALVPPSS
;
A
#
# COMPACT_ATOMS: atom_id res chain seq x y z
N MET A 1 -51.28 -23.05 50.41
CA MET A 1 -50.99 -21.72 49.83
C MET A 1 -49.49 -21.59 49.60
N ARG A 2 -48.99 -21.75 48.37
CA ARG A 2 -47.58 -21.48 48.01
C ARG A 2 -47.57 -20.19 47.20
N ARG A 3 -46.93 -19.14 47.73
CA ARG A 3 -46.76 -17.84 47.06
C ARG A 3 -45.53 -17.91 46.17
N SER A 4 -45.70 -17.58 44.89
CA SER A 4 -44.64 -17.49 43.88
C SER A 4 -43.72 -16.31 44.20
N ALA A 5 -42.43 -16.60 44.44
CA ALA A 5 -41.39 -15.59 44.70
C ALA A 5 -40.29 -15.59 43.63
N ALA A 6 -40.63 -15.93 42.37
CA ALA A 6 -39.66 -16.10 41.28
C ALA A 6 -39.60 -14.93 40.28
N GLY A 7 -40.25 -13.80 40.56
CA GLY A 7 -40.34 -12.68 39.60
C GLY A 7 -39.24 -11.61 39.74
N ALA A 8 -38.78 -11.34 40.96
CA ALA A 8 -37.93 -10.18 41.24
C ALA A 8 -36.46 -10.34 40.78
N GLY A 9 -35.90 -11.56 40.89
CA GLY A 9 -34.51 -11.81 40.51
C GLY A 9 -34.25 -11.71 39.00
N LEU A 10 -35.21 -12.14 38.19
CA LEU A 10 -35.12 -12.08 36.73
C LEU A 10 -35.17 -10.63 36.20
N ALA A 11 -36.08 -9.81 36.75
CA ALA A 11 -36.18 -8.41 36.35
C ALA A 11 -34.90 -7.63 36.68
N ALA A 12 -34.31 -7.85 37.87
CA ALA A 12 -33.07 -7.19 38.27
C ALA A 12 -31.89 -7.61 37.37
N ALA A 13 -31.76 -8.90 37.04
CA ALA A 13 -30.68 -9.39 36.19
C ALA A 13 -30.75 -8.84 34.75
N VAL A 14 -31.97 -8.71 34.18
CA VAL A 14 -32.16 -8.13 32.84
C VAL A 14 -31.79 -6.64 32.82
N ILE A 15 -32.19 -5.88 33.84
CA ILE A 15 -31.86 -4.45 33.92
C ILE A 15 -30.35 -4.24 34.07
N ILE A 16 -29.68 -5.03 34.93
CA ILE A 16 -28.22 -4.95 35.10
C ILE A 16 -27.51 -5.34 33.81
N GLY A 17 -27.94 -6.40 33.13
CA GLY A 17 -27.38 -6.80 31.84
C GLY A 17 -27.53 -5.75 30.73
N TRP A 18 -28.60 -4.97 30.76
CA TRP A 18 -28.82 -3.86 29.83
C TRP A 18 -27.98 -2.62 30.14
N VAL A 19 -27.81 -2.29 31.43
CA VAL A 19 -26.98 -1.15 31.86
C VAL A 19 -25.50 -1.41 31.61
N PHE A 20 -25.05 -2.66 31.70
CA PHE A 20 -23.67 -3.06 31.41
C PHE A 20 -23.48 -3.55 29.97
N TRP A 21 -24.45 -3.32 29.08
CA TRP A 21 -24.26 -3.66 27.68
C TRP A 21 -23.17 -2.75 27.07
N PRO A 22 -22.10 -3.31 26.51
CA PRO A 22 -21.05 -2.52 25.91
C PRO A 22 -21.63 -1.73 24.73
N GLU A 23 -21.29 -0.44 24.65
CA GLU A 23 -21.66 0.40 23.51
C GLU A 23 -21.10 -0.22 22.22
N ASP A 24 -21.92 -0.24 21.16
CA ASP A 24 -21.54 -0.79 19.86
C ASP A 24 -20.20 -0.19 19.41
N GLU A 25 -19.24 -1.05 19.08
CA GLU A 25 -17.97 -0.60 18.49
C GLU A 25 -18.29 0.27 17.26
N PRO A 26 -17.67 1.46 17.12
CA PRO A 26 -17.98 2.35 16.01
C PRO A 26 -17.81 1.59 14.70
N GLU A 27 -18.84 1.63 13.84
CA GLU A 27 -18.84 0.89 12.58
C GLU A 27 -17.52 1.15 11.84
N PRO A 28 -16.85 0.10 11.32
CA PRO A 28 -15.59 0.24 10.61
C PRO A 28 -15.81 1.15 9.41
N ARG A 29 -15.41 2.41 9.53
CA ARG A 29 -15.54 3.41 8.46
C ARG A 29 -14.70 2.92 7.28
N GLN A 30 -15.37 2.55 6.18
CA GLN A 30 -14.67 2.32 4.91
C GLN A 30 -13.92 3.60 4.56
N ARG A 31 -12.59 3.50 4.47
CA ARG A 31 -11.78 4.61 3.97
C ARG A 31 -12.07 4.75 2.49
N GLU A 32 -12.81 5.78 2.12
CA GLU A 32 -12.93 6.18 0.72
C GLU A 32 -11.55 6.69 0.26
N TYR A 33 -10.85 5.83 -0.49
CA TYR A 33 -9.65 6.21 -1.21
C TYR A 33 -10.04 6.87 -2.52
N ARG A 34 -9.20 7.79 -2.98
CA ARG A 34 -9.34 8.34 -4.33
C ARG A 34 -9.06 7.27 -5.38
N ALA A 35 -9.39 7.57 -6.63
CA ALA A 35 -9.22 6.62 -7.73
C ALA A 35 -7.75 6.27 -7.99
N GLU A 36 -6.82 7.15 -7.60
CA GLU A 36 -5.40 6.97 -7.87
C GLU A 36 -4.78 5.87 -6.99
N THR A 37 -3.96 5.03 -7.62
CA THR A 37 -3.27 3.91 -6.97
C THR A 37 -1.76 3.94 -7.27
N ALA A 38 -0.94 3.90 -6.22
CA ALA A 38 0.49 3.69 -6.33
C ALA A 38 0.88 2.27 -5.88
N CYS A 39 1.72 1.61 -6.67
CA CYS A 39 2.11 0.22 -6.43
C CYS A 39 3.62 0.09 -6.26
N LEU A 40 4.03 -0.75 -5.31
CA LEU A 40 5.43 -1.06 -5.05
C LEU A 40 5.71 -2.51 -5.43
N LEU A 41 6.73 -2.76 -6.26
CA LEU A 41 7.30 -4.08 -6.45
C LEU A 41 8.61 -4.20 -5.69
N THR A 42 8.72 -5.23 -4.85
CA THR A 42 9.94 -5.55 -4.08
C THR A 42 10.48 -6.92 -4.44
N GLY A 43 11.69 -7.23 -3.99
CA GLY A 43 12.16 -8.61 -3.95
C GLY A 43 11.44 -9.45 -2.88
N GLU A 44 11.89 -10.69 -2.72
CA GLU A 44 11.32 -11.70 -1.79
C GLU A 44 11.28 -11.30 -0.31
N ARG A 45 12.10 -10.33 0.13
CA ARG A 45 12.08 -9.83 1.52
C ARG A 45 11.00 -8.78 1.76
N GLY A 46 10.23 -8.43 0.73
CA GLY A 46 9.11 -7.53 0.86
C GLY A 46 9.50 -6.13 1.30
N ILE A 47 8.54 -5.48 1.95
CA ILE A 47 8.71 -4.21 2.67
C ILE A 47 9.58 -4.34 3.94
N GLY A 48 9.98 -5.57 4.31
CA GLY A 48 10.93 -5.84 5.39
C GLY A 48 12.39 -5.60 4.98
N SER A 49 12.66 -5.43 3.68
CA SER A 49 14.01 -5.17 3.18
C SER A 49 14.48 -3.75 3.58
N PRO A 50 15.77 -3.55 3.92
CA PRO A 50 16.32 -2.22 4.22
C PRO A 50 16.12 -1.21 3.08
N GLU A 51 16.12 -1.69 1.84
CA GLU A 51 15.97 -0.88 0.65
C GLU A 51 14.49 -0.49 0.42
N ALA A 52 13.55 -1.42 0.61
CA ALA A 52 12.13 -1.20 0.34
C ALA A 52 11.40 -0.50 1.50
N ARG A 53 11.83 -0.73 2.74
CA ARG A 53 11.22 -0.15 3.94
C ARG A 53 11.06 1.38 3.89
N PRO A 54 12.09 2.20 3.60
CA PRO A 54 11.92 3.65 3.54
C PRO A 54 10.95 4.08 2.43
N VAL A 55 11.01 3.43 1.27
CA VAL A 55 10.09 3.70 0.14
C VAL A 55 8.65 3.43 0.55
N TRP A 56 8.38 2.26 1.15
CA TRP A 56 7.06 1.90 1.64
C TRP A 56 6.55 2.86 2.73
N THR A 57 7.41 3.28 3.66
CA THR A 57 7.05 4.28 4.67
C THR A 57 6.59 5.59 4.01
N GLY A 58 7.34 6.11 3.04
CA GLY A 58 6.97 7.35 2.34
C GLY A 58 5.64 7.23 1.59
N MET A 59 5.42 6.10 0.91
CA MET A 59 4.14 5.81 0.26
C MET A 59 2.97 5.80 1.26
N GLN A 60 3.15 5.16 2.43
CA GLN A 60 2.12 5.13 3.48
C GLN A 60 1.82 6.52 4.04
N GLU A 61 2.85 7.33 4.28
CA GLU A 61 2.68 8.72 4.74
C GLU A 61 1.84 9.54 3.74
N ALA A 62 2.14 9.42 2.44
CA ALA A 62 1.38 10.09 1.40
C ALA A 62 -0.06 9.55 1.28
N SER A 63 -0.26 8.24 1.45
CA SER A 63 -1.59 7.61 1.48
C SER A 63 -2.44 8.18 2.62
N LEU A 64 -1.86 8.34 3.81
CA LEU A 64 -2.55 8.95 4.95
C LEU A 64 -2.90 10.42 4.70
N ALA A 65 -2.01 11.18 4.05
CA ALA A 65 -2.21 12.59 3.80
C ALA A 65 -3.17 12.89 2.63
N LYS A 66 -3.18 12.05 1.59
CA LYS A 66 -3.86 12.32 0.32
C LYS A 66 -4.96 11.32 -0.04
N GLN A 67 -5.14 10.28 0.77
CA GLN A 67 -6.09 9.18 0.53
C GLN A 67 -5.85 8.48 -0.83
N VAL A 68 -4.60 8.45 -1.28
CA VAL A 68 -4.19 7.63 -2.43
C VAL A 68 -4.06 6.20 -1.97
N LYS A 69 -4.56 5.24 -2.77
CA LYS A 69 -4.39 3.82 -2.45
C LYS A 69 -2.92 3.43 -2.68
N VAL A 70 -2.32 2.77 -1.69
CA VAL A 70 -0.97 2.20 -1.83
C VAL A 70 -1.03 0.70 -1.61
N GLN A 71 -0.30 -0.06 -2.43
CA GLN A 71 -0.19 -1.51 -2.29
C GLN A 71 1.21 -1.95 -2.70
N TYR A 72 1.62 -3.14 -2.25
CA TYR A 72 2.88 -3.74 -2.64
C TYR A 72 2.67 -5.17 -3.14
N LEU A 73 3.63 -5.63 -3.94
CA LEU A 73 3.76 -6.99 -4.42
C LEU A 73 5.22 -7.40 -4.26
N GLU A 74 5.43 -8.66 -3.90
CA GLU A 74 6.75 -9.24 -3.74
C GLU A 74 7.01 -10.15 -4.94
N VAL A 75 8.24 -10.14 -5.46
CA VAL A 75 8.64 -11.10 -6.48
C VAL A 75 8.84 -12.45 -5.82
N ASP A 76 7.88 -13.35 -6.03
CA ASP A 76 8.00 -14.74 -5.64
C ASP A 76 8.87 -15.52 -6.63
N GLY A 77 9.67 -16.46 -6.11
CA GLY A 77 10.53 -17.32 -6.91
C GLY A 77 11.88 -16.68 -7.28
N PRO A 78 12.46 -17.01 -8.45
CA PRO A 78 13.81 -16.56 -8.81
C PRO A 78 13.96 -15.03 -8.79
N GLN A 79 14.95 -14.53 -8.04
CA GLN A 79 15.23 -13.10 -7.95
C GLN A 79 16.03 -12.61 -9.18
N THR A 80 15.37 -12.62 -10.34
CA THR A 80 15.91 -12.18 -11.63
C THR A 80 15.01 -11.13 -12.27
N GLY A 81 15.56 -10.27 -13.12
CA GLY A 81 14.78 -9.28 -13.88
C GLY A 81 13.68 -9.94 -14.71
N GLN A 82 14.01 -11.02 -15.43
CA GLN A 82 13.04 -11.74 -16.26
C GLN A 82 11.84 -12.28 -15.46
N ASN A 83 12.06 -12.82 -14.26
CA ASN A 83 10.96 -13.26 -13.40
C ASN A 83 10.10 -12.06 -12.95
N ALA A 84 10.76 -10.99 -12.48
CA ALA A 84 10.12 -9.79 -11.98
C ALA A 84 9.28 -9.03 -13.03
N GLU A 85 9.58 -9.18 -14.34
CA GLU A 85 8.76 -8.61 -15.43
C GLU A 85 7.30 -9.07 -15.37
N THR A 86 7.05 -10.33 -14.99
CA THR A 86 5.68 -10.87 -14.88
C THR A 86 4.89 -10.16 -13.78
N PHE A 87 5.55 -9.89 -12.65
CA PHE A 87 4.96 -9.18 -11.51
C PHE A 87 4.72 -7.71 -11.84
N LEU A 88 5.67 -7.03 -12.48
CA LEU A 88 5.46 -5.65 -12.96
C LEU A 88 4.28 -5.57 -13.95
N ALA A 89 4.20 -6.51 -14.91
CA ALA A 89 3.08 -6.58 -15.83
C ALA A 89 1.74 -6.73 -15.08
N GLY A 90 1.69 -7.56 -14.04
CA GLY A 90 0.51 -7.69 -13.18
C GLY A 90 0.10 -6.37 -12.53
N LEU A 91 1.05 -5.57 -12.03
CA LEU A 91 0.77 -4.24 -11.48
C LEU A 91 0.22 -3.27 -12.55
N VAL A 92 0.73 -3.32 -13.77
CA VAL A 92 0.16 -2.54 -14.88
C VAL A 92 -1.28 -2.95 -15.16
N GLN A 93 -1.57 -4.26 -15.21
CA GLN A 93 -2.92 -4.76 -15.45
C GLN A 93 -3.89 -4.42 -14.30
N ASN A 94 -3.38 -4.33 -13.07
CA ASN A 94 -4.11 -3.84 -11.91
C ASN A 94 -4.28 -2.30 -11.90
N ARG A 95 -3.90 -1.61 -12.98
CA ARG A 95 -4.16 -0.17 -13.23
C ARG A 95 -3.50 0.74 -12.20
N CYS A 96 -2.29 0.40 -11.74
CA CYS A 96 -1.50 1.32 -10.92
C CYS A 96 -1.09 2.56 -11.74
N ASP A 97 -1.35 3.77 -11.23
CA ASP A 97 -1.01 5.04 -11.88
C ASP A 97 0.49 5.31 -11.88
N VAL A 98 1.19 4.77 -10.88
CA VAL A 98 2.66 4.78 -10.77
C VAL A 98 3.12 3.48 -10.14
N ILE A 99 4.20 2.91 -10.69
CA ILE A 99 4.80 1.65 -10.23
C ILE A 99 6.22 1.93 -9.78
N LEU A 100 6.48 1.78 -8.49
CA LEU A 100 7.78 1.91 -7.86
C LEU A 100 8.42 0.51 -7.81
N ALA A 101 9.69 0.39 -8.17
CA ALA A 101 10.45 -0.85 -8.12
C ALA A 101 11.68 -0.69 -7.24
N VAL A 102 11.82 -1.58 -6.25
CA VAL A 102 12.93 -1.55 -5.29
C VAL A 102 13.57 -2.93 -5.16
N GLY A 103 14.90 -2.96 -5.17
CA GLY A 103 15.69 -4.18 -5.16
C GLY A 103 16.12 -4.62 -6.56
N ALA A 104 17.20 -5.41 -6.63
CA ALA A 104 17.91 -5.67 -7.88
C ALA A 104 17.03 -6.29 -8.97
N ALA A 105 16.22 -7.31 -8.64
CA ALA A 105 15.36 -7.99 -9.60
C ALA A 105 14.20 -7.09 -10.11
N PRO A 106 13.39 -6.45 -9.23
CA PRO A 106 12.40 -5.47 -9.68
C PRO A 106 12.99 -4.34 -10.52
N VAL A 107 14.12 -3.76 -10.12
CA VAL A 107 14.78 -2.66 -10.84
C VAL A 107 15.25 -3.10 -12.22
N ALA A 108 15.88 -4.27 -12.34
CA ALA A 108 16.32 -4.81 -13.63
C ALA A 108 15.17 -5.10 -14.61
N ALA A 109 13.96 -5.38 -14.10
CA ALA A 109 12.77 -5.63 -14.90
C ALA A 109 12.11 -4.36 -15.45
N VAL A 110 12.44 -3.17 -14.91
CA VAL A 110 11.79 -1.92 -15.29
C VAL A 110 12.01 -1.59 -16.77
N PRO A 111 13.23 -1.51 -17.33
CA PRO A 111 13.42 -1.12 -18.72
C PRO A 111 12.67 -2.00 -19.76
N PRO A 112 12.78 -3.35 -19.72
CA PRO A 112 12.06 -4.18 -20.68
C PRO A 112 10.53 -4.12 -20.49
N THR A 113 10.05 -3.94 -19.25
CA THR A 113 8.61 -3.80 -19.00
C THR A 113 8.08 -2.44 -19.49
N ALA A 114 8.80 -1.36 -19.19
CA ALA A 114 8.43 -0.01 -19.58
C ALA A 114 8.35 0.16 -21.11
N ALA A 115 9.23 -0.52 -21.86
CA ALA A 115 9.17 -0.55 -23.32
C ALA A 115 7.89 -1.22 -23.87
N ARG A 116 7.34 -2.21 -23.15
CA ARG A 116 6.09 -2.89 -23.52
C ARG A 116 4.83 -2.12 -23.10
N TYR A 117 4.94 -1.30 -22.06
CA TYR A 117 3.83 -0.54 -21.47
C TYR A 117 4.11 0.96 -21.45
N PRO A 118 4.16 1.63 -22.61
CA PRO A 118 4.55 3.05 -22.70
C PRO A 118 3.58 4.01 -21.98
N ALA A 119 2.34 3.58 -21.72
CA ALA A 119 1.35 4.37 -20.98
C ALA A 119 1.50 4.27 -19.45
N ALA A 120 2.21 3.25 -18.94
CA ALA A 120 2.44 3.08 -17.51
C ALA A 120 3.68 3.86 -17.07
N ARG A 121 3.64 4.45 -15.87
CA ARG A 121 4.77 5.21 -15.29
C ARG A 121 5.53 4.35 -14.29
N PHE A 122 6.84 4.24 -14.49
CA PHE A 122 7.74 3.45 -13.65
C PHE A 122 8.74 4.34 -12.92
N VAL A 123 9.04 3.99 -11.68
CA VAL A 123 10.08 4.62 -10.87
C VAL A 123 11.01 3.52 -10.35
N ALA A 124 12.27 3.54 -10.76
CA ALA A 124 13.28 2.61 -10.29
C ALA A 124 14.12 3.24 -9.18
N PHE A 125 14.16 2.60 -8.02
CA PHE A 125 15.05 2.95 -6.91
C PHE A 125 16.33 2.12 -7.04
N GLY A 126 17.21 2.55 -7.94
CA GLY A 126 18.42 1.82 -8.31
C GLY A 126 18.86 2.08 -9.74
N PRO A 127 20.03 1.56 -10.14
CA PRO A 127 20.64 1.91 -11.41
C PRO A 127 19.88 1.30 -12.61
N VAL A 128 19.24 2.16 -13.40
CA VAL A 128 18.74 1.86 -14.75
C VAL A 128 18.90 3.10 -15.64
N THR A 129 18.78 2.93 -16.95
CA THR A 129 18.70 4.05 -17.88
C THR A 129 17.32 4.70 -17.77
N PRO A 130 17.22 6.01 -17.48
CA PRO A 130 15.95 6.74 -17.52
C PRO A 130 15.34 6.72 -18.92
N GLY A 131 14.03 6.93 -19.01
CA GLY A 131 13.28 6.94 -20.26
C GLY A 131 12.02 7.78 -20.17
N HIS A 132 11.26 7.86 -21.27
CA HIS A 132 10.05 8.70 -21.34
C HIS A 132 9.00 8.38 -20.25
N ASN A 133 8.91 7.12 -19.82
CA ASN A 133 8.02 6.63 -18.78
C ASN A 133 8.77 5.95 -17.61
N VAL A 134 10.09 6.18 -17.50
CA VAL A 134 10.95 5.62 -16.45
C VAL A 134 11.73 6.74 -15.76
N SER A 135 11.44 6.96 -14.49
CA SER A 135 12.22 7.82 -13.61
C SER A 135 13.15 6.98 -12.74
N VAL A 136 14.31 7.55 -12.38
CA VAL A 136 15.31 6.88 -11.56
C VAL A 136 15.55 7.69 -10.30
N MET A 137 15.55 7.00 -9.17
CA MET A 137 15.79 7.54 -7.84
C MET A 137 16.99 6.84 -7.20
N ASP A 138 17.70 7.57 -6.35
CA ASP A 138 18.83 7.04 -5.60
C ASP A 138 18.34 6.36 -4.30
N PRO A 139 18.56 5.04 -4.13
CA PRO A 139 18.15 4.33 -2.92
C PRO A 139 19.18 4.43 -1.77
N SER A 140 20.33 5.09 -1.96
CA SER A 140 21.45 5.04 -1.01
C SER A 140 21.19 5.77 0.31
N ASP A 141 20.39 6.84 0.29
CA ASP A 141 19.94 7.55 1.49
C ASP A 141 18.49 7.15 1.81
N PRO A 142 18.24 6.42 2.92
CA PRO A 142 16.90 6.01 3.31
C PRO A 142 15.92 7.17 3.52
N GLU A 143 16.37 8.32 4.07
CA GLU A 143 15.48 9.47 4.29
C GLU A 143 15.14 10.16 2.98
N MET A 144 16.09 10.22 2.04
CA MET A 144 15.81 10.71 0.70
C MET A 144 14.85 9.79 -0.05
N ALA A 145 15.06 8.47 0.00
CA ALA A 145 14.18 7.49 -0.63
C ALA A 145 12.75 7.57 -0.07
N ARG A 146 12.60 7.73 1.26
CA ARG A 146 11.30 7.96 1.92
C ARG A 146 10.62 9.22 1.40
N ARG A 147 11.32 10.37 1.41
CA ARG A 147 10.76 11.65 0.92
C ARG A 147 10.37 11.58 -0.55
N GLN A 148 11.23 11.03 -1.40
CA GLN A 148 10.94 10.88 -2.83
C GLN A 148 9.71 10.00 -3.06
N ALA A 149 9.59 8.87 -2.36
CA ALA A 149 8.42 8.01 -2.46
C ALA A 149 7.14 8.72 -1.99
N HIS A 150 7.21 9.47 -0.89
CA HIS A 150 6.10 10.31 -0.43
C HIS A 150 5.67 11.31 -1.51
N ASP A 151 6.60 12.08 -2.05
CA ASP A 151 6.30 13.15 -2.99
C ASP A 151 5.73 12.61 -4.31
N LEU A 152 6.25 11.48 -4.79
CA LEU A 152 5.73 10.78 -5.97
C LEU A 152 4.26 10.36 -5.80
N VAL A 153 3.91 9.80 -4.65
CA VAL A 153 2.53 9.38 -4.37
C VAL A 153 1.63 10.58 -4.12
N ALA A 154 2.12 11.58 -3.39
CA ALA A 154 1.35 12.79 -3.10
C ALA A 154 1.03 13.59 -4.38
N ALA A 155 1.93 13.59 -5.35
CA ALA A 155 1.76 14.26 -6.65
C ALA A 155 0.72 13.60 -7.56
N LEU A 156 0.20 12.41 -7.21
CA LEU A 156 -0.91 11.79 -7.94
C LEU A 156 -2.21 12.57 -7.77
N VAL A 157 -2.36 13.29 -6.65
CA VAL A 157 -3.55 14.10 -6.38
C VAL A 157 -3.27 15.55 -6.81
N PRO A 158 -3.97 16.08 -7.82
CA PRO A 158 -3.81 17.46 -8.22
C PRO A 158 -4.19 18.41 -7.07
N PRO A 159 -3.59 19.62 -7.00
CA PRO A 159 -4.02 20.62 -6.02
C PRO A 159 -5.50 20.96 -6.25
N SER A 160 -6.29 20.93 -5.17
CA SER A 160 -7.68 21.38 -5.19
C SER A 160 -7.71 22.85 -5.60
N SER A 161 -8.37 23.13 -6.73
CA SER A 161 -8.62 24.48 -7.24
C SER A 161 -9.55 25.29 -6.34
#